data_AF-A0A0J6TCD6-F1
#
_entry.id   AF-A0A0J6TCD6-F1
#
_cell.length_a   1.000
_cell.length_b   1.000
_cell.length_c   1.000
_cell.angle_alpha   90.00
_cell.angle_beta   90.00
_cell.angle_gamma   90.00
#
_symmetry.space_group_name_H-M   'P 1'
#
loop_
_entity.id
_entity.type
_entity.pdbx_description
1 polymer ?
#
loop_
_entity_poly.entity_id
_entity_poly.type
_entity_poly.pdbx_seq_one_letter_code
_entity_poly.pdbx_strand_id
1 'polypeptide(L)'
;MDEFGRAFGLAVAMILRADPDLVAIVGLSLRVSLTAAGLGFVLGAPLGALLAATRFPGRGALLVLVNALLGLPPVVVGLVLYLLVSRSGPLGSLGLLFTPGAMVIAQGALALPIVAALSHRTCEALWAEYGDSLRVDGVGTGHAALILLAMAPAPLVTAFLAAFGRAIAEVGAILMVGGNIRGYTRTMTTSIALETSRGDLALALGLGLVLLSLTLAVSAAAFGINRVAASPRG
;
A
#
# COMPACT_ATOMS: atom_id res chain seq x y z
N MET A 1 14.54 6.63 -37.24
CA MET A 1 13.74 6.63 -36.01
C MET A 1 14.40 5.68 -35.06
N ASP A 2 14.88 6.18 -33.93
CA ASP A 2 15.63 5.39 -32.97
C ASP A 2 14.70 4.35 -32.33
N GLU A 3 15.26 3.21 -31.94
CA GLU A 3 14.51 2.07 -31.38
C GLU A 3 13.60 2.48 -30.21
N PHE A 4 14.10 3.42 -29.39
CA PHE A 4 13.35 4.06 -28.33
C PHE A 4 12.10 4.80 -28.82
N GLY A 5 12.24 5.64 -29.86
CA GLY A 5 11.12 6.41 -30.41
C GLY A 5 10.02 5.54 -30.99
N ARG A 6 10.39 4.40 -31.60
CA ARG A 6 9.43 3.40 -32.09
C ARG A 6 8.71 2.70 -30.93
N ALA A 7 9.44 2.25 -29.92
CA ALA A 7 8.86 1.60 -28.74
C ALA A 7 7.92 2.53 -27.98
N PHE A 8 8.31 3.81 -27.82
CA PHE A 8 7.48 4.83 -27.20
C PHE A 8 6.19 5.11 -27.99
N GLY A 9 6.28 5.25 -29.32
CA GLY A 9 5.10 5.45 -30.17
C GLY A 9 4.11 4.27 -30.08
N LEU A 10 4.63 3.04 -30.05
CA LEU A 10 3.82 1.83 -29.84
C LEU A 10 3.17 1.80 -28.45
N ALA A 11 3.92 2.15 -27.40
CA ALA A 11 3.40 2.23 -26.04
C ALA A 11 2.21 3.20 -25.93
N VAL A 12 2.35 4.40 -26.50
CA VAL A 12 1.26 5.39 -26.53
C VAL A 12 0.06 4.85 -27.32
N ALA A 13 0.29 4.21 -28.46
CA ALA A 13 -0.79 3.62 -29.24
C ALA A 13 -1.52 2.51 -28.47
N MET A 14 -0.82 1.66 -27.71
CA MET A 14 -1.41 0.64 -26.85
C MET A 14 -2.29 1.24 -25.75
N ILE A 15 -1.83 2.32 -25.12
CA ILE A 15 -2.61 3.04 -24.11
C ILE A 15 -3.88 3.64 -24.73
N LEU A 16 -3.74 4.34 -25.86
CA LEU A 16 -4.87 4.99 -26.55
C LEU A 16 -5.90 3.98 -27.08
N ARG A 17 -5.45 2.80 -27.50
CA ARG A 17 -6.33 1.71 -27.96
C ARG A 17 -6.86 0.83 -26.84
N ALA A 18 -6.46 1.09 -25.60
CA ALA A 18 -6.79 0.26 -24.44
C ALA A 18 -6.48 -1.22 -24.70
N ASP A 19 -5.23 -1.52 -25.08
CA ASP A 19 -4.80 -2.88 -25.40
C ASP A 19 -5.23 -3.88 -24.30
N PRO A 20 -5.89 -5.01 -24.65
CA PRO A 20 -6.48 -5.91 -23.67
C PRO A 20 -5.50 -6.48 -22.65
N ASP A 21 -4.27 -6.78 -23.07
CA ASP A 21 -3.24 -7.30 -22.16
C ASP A 21 -2.79 -6.19 -21.20
N LEU A 22 -2.56 -4.97 -21.70
CA LEU A 22 -2.23 -3.81 -20.87
C LEU A 22 -3.33 -3.55 -19.83
N VAL A 23 -4.59 -3.50 -20.26
CA VAL A 23 -5.75 -3.24 -19.39
C VAL A 23 -5.90 -4.34 -18.33
N ALA A 24 -5.72 -5.60 -18.70
CA ALA A 24 -5.79 -6.72 -17.75
C ALA A 24 -4.71 -6.61 -16.66
N ILE A 25 -3.48 -6.25 -17.03
CA ILE A 25 -2.36 -6.07 -16.10
C ILE A 25 -2.62 -4.89 -15.16
N VAL A 26 -3.08 -3.75 -15.70
CA VAL A 26 -3.44 -2.57 -14.90
C VAL A 26 -4.57 -2.90 -13.93
N GLY A 27 -5.64 -3.55 -14.41
CA GLY A 27 -6.79 -3.93 -13.60
C GLY A 27 -6.41 -4.88 -12.45
N LEU A 28 -5.57 -5.89 -12.71
CA LEU A 28 -5.08 -6.78 -11.67
C LEU A 28 -4.21 -6.03 -10.66
N SER A 29 -3.31 -5.17 -11.12
CA SER A 29 -2.42 -4.38 -10.26
C SER A 29 -3.21 -3.48 -9.32
N LEU A 30 -4.21 -2.77 -9.85
CA LEU A 30 -5.10 -1.92 -9.06
C LEU A 30 -5.90 -2.74 -8.05
N ARG A 31 -6.48 -3.87 -8.47
CA ARG A 31 -7.25 -4.75 -7.58
C ARG A 31 -6.39 -5.21 -6.40
N VAL A 32 -5.22 -5.80 -6.66
CA VAL A 32 -4.34 -6.33 -5.61
C VAL A 32 -3.87 -5.22 -4.68
N SER A 33 -3.37 -4.10 -5.23
CA SER A 33 -2.83 -3.01 -4.42
C SER A 33 -3.89 -2.24 -3.62
N LEU A 34 -5.09 -1.99 -4.18
CA LEU A 34 -6.21 -1.38 -3.46
C LEU A 34 -6.71 -2.30 -2.35
N THR A 35 -6.87 -3.60 -2.61
CA THR A 35 -7.29 -4.55 -1.58
C THR A 35 -6.24 -4.63 -0.46
N ALA A 36 -4.96 -4.69 -0.80
CA ALA A 36 -3.87 -4.70 0.18
C ALA A 36 -3.81 -3.43 1.02
N ALA A 37 -3.91 -2.25 0.39
CA ALA A 37 -3.95 -0.97 1.09
C ALA A 37 -5.19 -0.84 1.97
N GLY A 38 -6.35 -1.31 1.51
CA GLY A 38 -7.59 -1.35 2.29
C GLY A 38 -7.47 -2.23 3.53
N LEU A 39 -6.93 -3.45 3.40
CA LEU A 39 -6.69 -4.34 4.53
C LEU A 39 -5.65 -3.74 5.49
N GLY A 40 -4.55 -3.21 4.95
CA GLY A 40 -3.54 -2.50 5.73
C GLY A 40 -4.12 -1.30 6.48
N PHE A 41 -5.10 -0.60 5.90
CA PHE A 41 -5.78 0.51 6.54
C PHE A 41 -6.74 0.07 7.64
N VAL A 42 -7.61 -0.92 7.36
CA VAL A 42 -8.57 -1.47 8.32
C VAL A 42 -7.88 -2.03 9.55
N LEU A 43 -6.69 -2.62 9.40
CA LEU A 43 -5.91 -3.15 10.51
C LEU A 43 -4.99 -2.09 11.15
N GLY A 44 -4.32 -1.28 10.33
CA GLY A 44 -3.32 -0.33 10.77
C GLY A 44 -3.91 0.91 11.45
N ALA A 45 -5.01 1.47 10.94
CA ALA A 45 -5.58 2.69 11.51
C ALA A 45 -6.09 2.50 12.95
N PRO A 46 -6.87 1.44 13.26
CA PRO A 46 -7.24 1.14 14.64
C PRO A 46 -6.03 0.86 15.53
N LEU A 47 -5.03 0.14 15.03
CA LEU A 47 -3.80 -0.13 15.78
C LEU A 47 -3.09 1.18 16.17
N GLY A 48 -2.92 2.11 15.22
CA GLY A 48 -2.32 3.42 15.48
C GLY A 48 -3.12 4.25 16.48
N ALA A 49 -4.44 4.27 16.35
CA ALA A 49 -5.33 5.01 17.25
C ALA A 49 -5.35 4.42 18.67
N LEU A 50 -5.39 3.09 18.81
CA LEU A 50 -5.30 2.40 20.08
C LEU A 50 -3.95 2.67 20.77
N LEU A 51 -2.86 2.68 20.02
CA LEU A 51 -1.54 3.02 20.55
C LEU A 51 -1.46 4.47 21.03
N ALA A 52 -2.25 5.39 20.47
CA ALA A 52 -2.34 6.76 20.96
C ALA A 52 -3.17 6.85 22.26
N ALA A 53 -4.32 6.19 22.31
CA ALA A 53 -5.27 6.28 23.42
C ALA A 53 -4.91 5.44 24.67
N THR A 54 -3.99 4.47 24.54
CA THR A 54 -3.63 3.55 25.63
C THR A 54 -2.27 3.88 26.26
N ARG A 55 -2.12 3.54 27.56
CA ARG A 55 -0.84 3.61 28.28
C ARG A 55 -0.61 2.26 28.96
N PHE A 56 0.43 1.54 28.55
CA PHE A 56 0.83 0.25 29.14
C PHE A 56 2.37 0.10 29.09
N PRO A 57 2.97 -0.65 30.01
CA PRO A 57 4.41 -0.92 29.98
C PRO A 57 4.77 -1.70 28.70
N GLY A 58 5.64 -1.13 27.86
CA GLY A 58 6.02 -1.70 26.56
C GLY A 58 5.48 -0.95 25.32
N ARG A 59 4.57 0.02 25.49
CA ARG A 59 4.06 0.87 24.39
C ARG A 59 5.18 1.49 23.55
N GLY A 60 6.22 2.01 24.19
CA GLY A 60 7.36 2.64 23.51
C GLY A 60 8.11 1.66 22.58
N ALA A 61 8.34 0.42 23.03
CA ALA A 61 8.98 -0.60 22.22
C ALA A 61 8.13 -0.97 20.99
N LEU A 62 6.80 -1.07 21.15
CA LEU A 62 5.90 -1.32 20.04
C LEU A 62 5.87 -0.17 19.03
N LEU A 63 5.93 1.09 19.49
CA LEU A 63 6.04 2.24 18.61
C LEU A 63 7.36 2.27 17.83
N VAL A 64 8.47 1.94 18.49
CA VAL A 64 9.78 1.79 17.84
C VAL A 64 9.71 0.69 16.78
N LEU A 65 9.11 -0.45 17.10
CA LEU A 65 8.93 -1.55 16.16
C LEU A 65 8.10 -1.12 14.93
N VAL A 66 6.93 -0.51 15.14
CA VAL A 66 6.05 -0.05 14.04
C VAL A 66 6.79 0.95 13.14
N ASN A 67 7.54 1.90 13.71
CA ASN A 67 8.33 2.84 12.92
C ASN A 67 9.51 2.16 12.22
N ALA A 68 10.17 1.17 12.83
CA ALA A 68 11.23 0.40 12.20
C ALA A 68 10.73 -0.40 10.99
N LEU A 69 9.50 -0.93 11.06
CA LEU A 69 8.86 -1.65 9.96
C LEU A 69 8.53 -0.75 8.75
N LEU A 70 8.58 0.58 8.87
CA LEU A 70 8.49 1.48 7.70
C LEU A 70 9.69 1.32 6.76
N GLY A 71 10.85 0.95 7.29
CA GLY A 71 12.08 0.69 6.52
C GLY A 71 12.25 -0.77 6.11
N LEU A 72 11.23 -1.61 6.29
CA LEU A 72 11.32 -3.05 6.08
C LEU A 72 11.67 -3.36 4.61
N PRO A 73 12.78 -4.08 4.33
CA PRO A 73 13.14 -4.42 2.97
C PRO A 73 12.07 -5.34 2.37
N PRO A 74 11.37 -4.94 1.29
CA PRO A 74 10.25 -5.73 0.77
C PRO A 74 10.65 -7.12 0.29
N VAL A 75 11.89 -7.26 -0.20
CA VAL A 75 12.47 -8.54 -0.61
C VAL A 75 12.52 -9.52 0.57
N VAL A 76 12.81 -9.05 1.78
CA VAL A 76 12.82 -9.89 3.00
C VAL A 76 11.41 -10.32 3.35
N VAL A 77 10.43 -9.43 3.26
CA VAL A 77 9.01 -9.76 3.46
C VAL A 77 8.54 -10.82 2.47
N GLY A 78 8.88 -10.63 1.19
CA GLY A 78 8.60 -11.58 0.12
C GLY A 78 9.20 -12.96 0.41
N LEU A 79 10.47 -13.00 0.81
CA LEU A 79 11.17 -14.25 1.14
C LEU A 79 10.54 -14.97 2.33
N VAL A 80 10.25 -14.24 3.42
CA VAL A 80 9.60 -14.82 4.60
C VAL A 80 8.23 -15.39 4.24
N LEU A 81 7.40 -14.63 3.53
CA LEU A 81 6.08 -15.10 3.10
C LEU A 81 6.18 -16.27 2.11
N TYR A 82 7.14 -16.24 1.19
CA TYR A 82 7.42 -17.35 0.28
C TYR A 82 7.71 -18.62 1.08
N LEU A 83 8.62 -18.57 2.05
CA LEU A 83 8.97 -19.72 2.88
C LEU A 83 7.77 -20.22 3.69
N LEU A 84 6.98 -19.31 4.27
CA LEU A 84 5.79 -19.65 5.06
C LEU A 84 4.72 -20.38 4.23
N VAL A 85 4.44 -19.90 3.02
CA VAL A 85 3.35 -20.41 2.17
C VAL A 85 3.84 -21.40 1.09
N SER A 86 5.15 -21.65 1.01
CA SER A 86 5.69 -22.73 0.20
C SER A 86 5.13 -24.08 0.65
N ARG A 87 5.10 -25.08 -0.24
CA ARG A 87 4.56 -26.41 0.08
C ARG A 87 5.20 -27.06 1.32
N SER A 88 6.48 -26.78 1.57
CA SER A 88 7.24 -27.28 2.71
C SER A 88 7.14 -26.36 3.95
N GLY A 89 6.47 -25.22 3.82
CA GLY A 89 6.27 -24.23 4.87
C GLY A 89 5.08 -24.54 5.78
N PRO A 90 5.00 -23.90 6.95
CA PRO A 90 3.94 -24.12 7.93
C PRO A 90 2.54 -23.78 7.40
N LEU A 91 2.43 -22.85 6.44
CA LEU A 91 1.17 -22.46 5.80
C LEU A 91 1.03 -23.04 4.38
N GLY A 92 1.86 -24.03 4.02
CA GLY A 92 1.88 -24.63 2.68
C GLY A 92 0.58 -25.32 2.28
N SER A 93 -0.19 -25.82 3.26
CA SER A 93 -1.50 -26.44 3.03
C SER A 93 -2.55 -25.48 2.44
N LEU A 94 -2.36 -24.16 2.60
CA LEU A 94 -3.26 -23.15 2.05
C LEU A 94 -3.10 -22.95 0.53
N GLY A 95 -1.98 -23.38 -0.06
CA GLY A 95 -1.76 -23.32 -1.51
C GLY A 95 -1.78 -21.91 -2.10
N LEU A 96 -1.44 -20.86 -1.33
CA LEU A 96 -1.55 -19.47 -1.80
C LEU A 96 -0.37 -19.03 -2.69
N LEU A 97 0.69 -19.82 -2.81
CA LEU A 97 1.84 -19.46 -3.63
C LEU A 97 1.41 -19.31 -5.10
N PHE A 98 1.89 -18.26 -5.75
CA PHE A 98 1.55 -17.85 -7.11
C PHE A 98 0.08 -17.44 -7.29
N THR A 99 -0.55 -16.92 -6.24
CA THR A 99 -1.93 -16.39 -6.31
C THR A 99 -1.97 -14.89 -6.02
N PRO A 100 -3.00 -14.17 -6.54
CA PRO A 100 -3.27 -12.79 -6.15
C PRO A 100 -3.47 -12.63 -4.63
N GLY A 101 -3.98 -13.66 -3.94
CA GLY A 101 -4.18 -13.65 -2.48
C GLY A 101 -2.87 -13.50 -1.71
N ALA A 102 -1.83 -14.26 -2.08
CA ALA A 102 -0.51 -14.10 -1.48
C ALA A 102 0.11 -12.72 -1.75
N MET A 103 -0.14 -12.16 -2.93
CA MET A 103 0.32 -10.80 -3.27
C MET A 103 -0.37 -9.74 -2.40
N VAL A 104 -1.68 -9.88 -2.17
CA VAL A 104 -2.44 -9.00 -1.25
C VAL A 104 -1.89 -9.08 0.16
N ILE A 105 -1.57 -10.28 0.67
CA ILE A 105 -0.97 -10.45 2.00
C ILE A 105 0.41 -9.78 2.07
N ALA A 106 1.25 -9.99 1.06
CA ALA A 106 2.58 -9.38 1.01
C ALA A 106 2.53 -7.85 0.98
N GLN A 107 1.71 -7.27 0.12
CA GLN A 107 1.51 -5.83 0.07
C GLN A 107 0.83 -5.30 1.33
N GLY A 108 -0.12 -6.04 1.91
CA GLY A 108 -0.79 -5.69 3.16
C GLY A 108 0.18 -5.61 4.34
N ALA A 109 1.13 -6.55 4.43
CA ALA A 109 2.19 -6.55 5.44
C ALA A 109 3.10 -5.31 5.33
N LEU A 110 3.32 -4.81 4.10
CA LEU A 110 4.07 -3.56 3.85
C LEU A 110 3.24 -2.30 4.11
N ALA A 111 1.93 -2.36 3.82
CA ALA A 111 0.99 -1.24 3.97
C ALA A 111 0.62 -0.97 5.43
N LEU A 112 0.43 -2.03 6.23
CA LEU A 112 0.01 -1.94 7.63
C LEU A 112 0.88 -1.03 8.49
N PRO A 113 2.21 -1.16 8.55
CA PRO A 113 3.05 -0.29 9.40
C PRO A 113 2.98 1.17 8.97
N ILE A 114 2.82 1.45 7.66
CA ILE A 114 2.66 2.81 7.12
C ILE A 114 1.39 3.45 7.68
N VAL A 115 0.24 2.76 7.57
CA VAL A 115 -1.01 3.30 8.10
C VAL A 115 -0.94 3.42 9.63
N ALA A 116 -0.47 2.39 10.33
CA ALA A 116 -0.38 2.42 11.79
C ALA A 116 0.47 3.58 12.31
N ALA A 117 1.63 3.84 11.71
CA ALA A 117 2.50 4.94 12.12
C ALA A 117 1.87 6.31 11.85
N LEU A 118 1.25 6.51 10.68
CA LEU A 118 0.62 7.78 10.32
C LEU A 118 -0.63 8.05 11.16
N SER A 119 -1.50 7.05 11.32
CA SER A 119 -2.68 7.12 12.18
C SER A 119 -2.28 7.38 13.64
N HIS A 120 -1.22 6.76 14.15
CA HIS A 120 -0.71 7.05 15.49
C HIS A 120 -0.33 8.52 15.66
N ARG A 121 0.48 9.08 14.74
CA ARG A 121 0.91 10.49 14.83
C ARG A 121 -0.27 11.46 14.89
N THR A 122 -1.27 11.24 14.04
CA THR A 122 -2.48 12.06 14.03
C THR A 122 -3.32 11.87 15.30
N CYS A 123 -3.55 10.63 15.71
CA CYS A 123 -4.35 10.32 16.89
C CYS A 123 -3.65 10.76 18.19
N GLU A 124 -2.33 10.76 18.25
CA GLU A 124 -1.56 11.23 19.40
C GLU A 124 -1.73 12.74 19.61
N ALA A 125 -1.72 13.52 18.54
CA ALA A 125 -2.01 14.96 18.62
C ALA A 125 -3.44 15.21 19.11
N LEU A 126 -4.43 14.51 18.54
CA LEU A 126 -5.83 14.63 18.98
C LEU A 126 -6.04 14.12 20.41
N TRP A 127 -5.33 13.07 20.82
CA TRP A 127 -5.41 12.57 22.19
C TRP A 127 -4.81 13.55 23.20
N ALA A 128 -3.77 14.28 22.82
CA ALA A 128 -3.21 15.34 23.67
C ALA A 128 -4.20 16.50 23.88
N GLU A 129 -5.06 16.78 22.89
CA GLU A 129 -6.04 17.87 22.94
C GLU A 129 -7.37 17.45 23.61
N TYR A 130 -7.90 16.28 23.25
CA TYR A 130 -9.25 15.84 23.65
C TYR A 130 -9.26 14.71 24.67
N GLY A 131 -8.11 14.11 24.98
CA GLY A 131 -8.02 12.89 25.79
C GLY A 131 -8.54 13.06 27.22
N ASP A 132 -8.33 14.22 27.84
CA ASP A 132 -8.83 14.48 29.20
C ASP A 132 -10.36 14.62 29.21
N SER A 133 -10.95 15.31 28.23
CA SER A 133 -12.41 15.40 28.08
C SER A 133 -13.04 14.03 27.88
N LEU A 134 -12.48 13.20 26.99
CA LEU A 134 -12.97 11.83 26.74
C LEU A 134 -12.90 10.96 27.99
N ARG A 135 -11.90 11.17 28.86
CA ARG A 135 -11.77 10.46 30.14
C ARG A 135 -12.80 10.92 31.16
N VAL A 136 -13.07 12.22 31.25
CA VAL A 136 -14.11 12.79 32.12
C VAL A 136 -15.49 12.24 31.75
N ASP A 137 -15.75 12.10 30.45
CA ASP A 137 -16.99 11.51 29.93
C ASP A 137 -17.05 9.97 30.07
N GLY A 138 -16.02 9.35 30.66
CA GLY A 138 -15.99 7.91 30.93
C GLY A 138 -15.82 7.04 29.67
N VAL A 139 -15.33 7.60 28.57
CA VAL A 139 -15.18 6.88 27.29
C VAL A 139 -14.05 5.84 27.39
N GLY A 140 -14.38 4.58 27.13
CA GLY A 140 -13.39 3.50 27.08
C GLY A 140 -12.37 3.67 25.95
N THR A 141 -11.15 3.15 26.12
CA THR A 141 -10.02 3.36 25.19
C THR A 141 -10.29 2.93 23.75
N GLY A 142 -11.01 1.82 23.55
CA GLY A 142 -11.41 1.36 22.21
C GLY A 142 -12.38 2.31 21.51
N HIS A 143 -13.37 2.82 22.24
CA HIS A 143 -14.31 3.82 21.72
C HIS A 143 -13.61 5.16 21.47
N ALA A 144 -12.72 5.58 22.37
CA ALA A 144 -11.91 6.77 22.18
C ALA A 144 -11.07 6.68 20.90
N ALA A 145 -10.42 5.54 20.63
CA ALA A 145 -9.66 5.34 19.40
C ALA A 145 -10.52 5.51 18.14
N LEU A 146 -11.76 5.01 18.14
CA LEU A 146 -12.69 5.21 17.02
C LEU A 146 -13.09 6.68 16.85
N ILE A 147 -13.31 7.40 17.97
CA ILE A 147 -13.60 8.84 17.95
C ILE A 147 -12.41 9.62 17.37
N LEU A 148 -11.16 9.32 17.80
CA LEU A 148 -9.95 9.95 17.27
C LEU A 148 -9.84 9.77 15.75
N LEU A 149 -10.13 8.57 15.25
CA LEU A 149 -10.14 8.30 13.80
C LEU A 149 -11.23 9.11 13.08
N ALA A 150 -12.44 9.19 13.65
CA ALA A 150 -13.54 9.94 13.08
C ALA A 150 -13.27 11.45 13.01
N MET A 151 -12.44 11.99 13.93
CA MET A 151 -12.03 13.39 13.94
C MET A 151 -10.98 13.74 12.88
N ALA A 152 -10.32 12.75 12.26
CA ALA A 152 -9.21 12.97 11.34
C ALA A 152 -9.38 12.38 9.93
N PRO A 153 -10.48 12.65 9.21
CA PRO A 153 -10.70 12.04 7.90
C PRO A 153 -9.62 12.39 6.88
N ALA A 154 -9.17 13.65 6.81
CA ALA A 154 -8.17 14.07 5.84
C ALA A 154 -6.78 13.41 6.06
N PRO A 155 -6.18 13.44 7.27
CA PRO A 155 -4.94 12.71 7.54
C PRO A 155 -5.05 11.19 7.31
N LEU A 156 -6.20 10.59 7.60
CA LEU A 156 -6.43 9.15 7.35
C LEU A 156 -6.49 8.82 5.86
N VAL A 157 -7.10 9.66 5.03
CA VAL A 157 -7.04 9.49 3.58
C VAL A 157 -5.60 9.61 3.09
N THR A 158 -4.82 10.57 3.61
CA THR A 158 -3.39 10.67 3.29
C THR A 158 -2.63 9.41 3.70
N ALA A 159 -2.93 8.81 4.85
CA ALA A 159 -2.33 7.56 5.30
C ALA A 159 -2.68 6.37 4.37
N PHE A 160 -3.94 6.28 3.94
CA PHE A 160 -4.38 5.30 2.95
C PHE A 160 -3.66 5.48 1.61
N LEU A 161 -3.58 6.71 1.10
CA LEU A 161 -2.91 7.02 -0.17
C LEU A 161 -1.41 6.71 -0.11
N ALA A 162 -0.75 6.96 1.02
CA ALA A 162 0.65 6.59 1.22
C ALA A 162 0.84 5.07 1.18
N ALA A 163 -0.03 4.31 1.85
CA ALA A 163 0.00 2.85 1.83
C ALA A 163 -0.31 2.27 0.44
N PHE A 164 -1.28 2.85 -0.28
CA PHE A 164 -1.59 2.49 -1.66
C PHE A 164 -0.42 2.78 -2.60
N GLY A 165 0.18 3.96 -2.51
CA GLY A 165 1.37 4.32 -3.28
C GLY A 165 2.53 3.35 -3.03
N ARG A 166 2.73 2.93 -1.78
CA ARG A 166 3.71 1.88 -1.45
C ARG A 166 3.38 0.54 -2.09
N ALA A 167 2.12 0.12 -2.03
CA ALA A 167 1.66 -1.17 -2.55
C ALA A 167 1.77 -1.22 -4.07
N ILE A 168 1.30 -0.20 -4.79
CA ILE A 168 1.28 -0.23 -6.25
C ILE A 168 2.68 -0.16 -6.90
N ALA A 169 3.64 0.43 -6.20
CA ALA A 169 5.05 0.46 -6.60
C ALA A 169 5.84 -0.79 -6.18
N GLU A 170 5.22 -1.75 -5.47
CA GLU A 170 5.91 -2.95 -5.00
C GLU A 170 6.25 -3.90 -6.16
N VAL A 171 7.50 -4.38 -6.18
CA VAL A 171 8.01 -5.34 -7.18
C VAL A 171 8.50 -6.60 -6.48
N GLY A 172 9.41 -6.45 -5.52
CA GLY A 172 10.20 -7.56 -4.98
C GLY A 172 9.36 -8.58 -4.22
N ALA A 173 8.52 -8.12 -3.28
CA ALA A 173 7.73 -9.02 -2.45
C ALA A 173 6.73 -9.83 -3.29
N ILE A 174 6.02 -9.14 -4.20
CA ILE A 174 4.98 -9.75 -5.02
C ILE A 174 5.53 -10.62 -6.14
N LEU A 175 6.72 -10.33 -6.67
CA LEU A 175 7.38 -11.17 -7.67
C LEU A 175 7.76 -12.53 -7.07
N MET A 176 8.19 -12.57 -5.81
CA MET A 176 8.54 -13.82 -5.12
C MET A 176 7.32 -14.68 -4.84
N VAL A 177 6.26 -14.10 -4.26
CA VAL A 177 5.08 -14.89 -3.83
C VAL A 177 4.05 -15.09 -4.94
N GLY A 178 3.95 -14.17 -5.89
CA GLY A 178 2.96 -14.16 -6.97
C GLY A 178 3.53 -14.52 -8.35
N GLY A 179 4.83 -14.29 -8.58
CA GLY A 179 5.45 -14.47 -9.89
C GLY A 179 5.01 -13.42 -10.91
N ASN A 180 4.95 -13.82 -12.18
CA ASN A 180 4.51 -12.96 -13.29
C ASN A 180 3.70 -13.77 -14.32
N ILE A 181 2.66 -14.47 -13.87
CA ILE A 181 1.92 -15.43 -14.69
C ILE A 181 0.87 -14.68 -15.52
N ARG A 182 0.95 -14.83 -16.85
CA ARG A 182 0.05 -14.19 -17.80
C ARG A 182 -1.41 -14.59 -17.50
N GLY A 183 -2.29 -13.60 -17.46
CA GLY A 183 -3.72 -13.79 -17.15
C GLY A 183 -4.05 -14.11 -15.69
N TYR A 184 -3.05 -14.20 -14.79
CA TYR A 184 -3.30 -14.61 -13.40
C TYR A 184 -2.65 -13.73 -12.33
N THR A 185 -1.33 -13.51 -12.36
CA THR A 185 -0.58 -12.74 -11.33
C THR A 185 0.27 -11.61 -11.89
N ARG A 186 0.16 -11.33 -13.18
CA ARG A 186 0.97 -10.31 -13.87
C ARG A 186 0.56 -8.88 -13.46
N THR A 187 1.44 -8.16 -12.76
CA THR A 187 1.22 -6.74 -12.40
C THR A 187 2.08 -5.81 -13.23
N MET A 188 1.80 -4.50 -13.17
CA MET A 188 2.55 -3.46 -13.88
C MET A 188 4.04 -3.56 -13.54
N THR A 189 4.37 -3.58 -12.24
CA THR A 189 5.76 -3.60 -11.74
C THR A 189 6.53 -4.85 -12.14
N THR A 190 5.93 -6.04 -12.02
CA THR A 190 6.58 -7.30 -12.42
C THR A 190 6.73 -7.42 -13.93
N SER A 191 5.76 -6.90 -14.69
CA SER A 191 5.81 -6.87 -16.15
C SER A 191 6.88 -5.92 -16.65
N ILE A 192 6.98 -4.71 -16.10
CA ILE A 192 8.03 -3.76 -16.47
C ILE A 192 9.40 -4.40 -16.31
N ALA A 193 9.66 -5.04 -15.17
CA ALA A 193 10.94 -5.69 -14.91
C ALA A 193 11.23 -6.83 -15.90
N LEU A 194 10.27 -7.73 -16.15
CA LEU A 194 10.50 -8.93 -16.96
C LEU A 194 10.43 -8.67 -18.47
N GLU A 195 9.56 -7.79 -18.94
CA GLU A 195 9.44 -7.48 -20.37
C GLU A 195 10.63 -6.64 -20.86
N THR A 196 11.21 -5.80 -20.00
CA THR A 196 12.49 -5.12 -20.28
C THR A 196 13.60 -6.15 -20.53
N SER A 197 13.70 -7.19 -19.70
CA SER A 197 14.69 -8.26 -19.89
C SER A 197 14.43 -9.16 -21.12
N ARG A 198 13.19 -9.16 -21.64
CA ARG A 198 12.81 -9.89 -22.87
C ARG A 198 12.95 -9.05 -24.14
N GLY A 199 13.23 -7.76 -24.02
CA GLY A 199 13.31 -6.83 -25.15
C GLY A 199 11.95 -6.32 -25.64
N ASP A 200 10.83 -6.63 -24.96
CA ASP A 200 9.52 -6.03 -25.25
C ASP A 200 9.40 -4.67 -24.55
N LEU A 201 10.09 -3.68 -25.12
CA LEU A 201 10.13 -2.33 -24.59
C LEU A 201 8.80 -1.59 -24.76
N ALA A 202 7.96 -1.97 -25.72
CA ALA A 202 6.69 -1.28 -25.96
C ALA A 202 5.72 -1.51 -24.80
N LEU A 203 5.51 -2.77 -24.39
CA LEU A 203 4.64 -3.08 -23.26
C LEU A 203 5.22 -2.55 -21.94
N ALA A 204 6.53 -2.69 -21.73
CA ALA A 204 7.20 -2.18 -20.53
C ALA A 204 7.06 -0.64 -20.39
N LEU A 205 7.28 0.12 -21.47
CA LEU A 205 7.10 1.57 -21.48
C LEU A 205 5.63 1.96 -21.28
N GLY A 206 4.69 1.25 -21.92
CA GLY A 206 3.26 1.51 -21.77
C GLY A 206 2.80 1.36 -20.32
N LEU A 207 3.15 0.25 -19.67
CA LEU A 207 2.85 0.01 -18.26
C LEU A 207 3.59 1.00 -17.34
N GLY A 208 4.84 1.36 -17.67
CA GLY A 208 5.62 2.36 -16.94
C GLY A 208 4.98 3.75 -16.97
N LEU A 209 4.50 4.20 -18.13
CA LEU A 209 3.79 5.47 -18.27
C LEU A 209 2.49 5.49 -17.46
N VAL A 210 1.72 4.40 -17.50
CA VAL A 210 0.50 4.27 -16.69
C VAL A 210 0.82 4.31 -15.20
N LEU A 211 1.82 3.54 -14.74
CA LEU A 211 2.23 3.50 -13.34
C LEU A 211 2.75 4.85 -12.84
N LEU A 212 3.53 5.56 -13.66
CA LEU A 212 4.01 6.91 -13.34
C LEU A 212 2.85 7.90 -13.22
N SER A 213 1.93 7.87 -14.18
CA SER A 213 0.74 8.74 -14.20
C SER A 213 -0.12 8.52 -12.95
N LEU A 214 -0.30 7.26 -12.55
CA LEU A 214 -1.04 6.90 -11.35
C LEU A 214 -0.33 7.32 -10.06
N THR A 215 1.00 7.16 -9.99
CA THR A 215 1.80 7.60 -8.83
C THR A 215 1.74 9.11 -8.66
N LEU A 216 1.79 9.86 -9.76
CA LEU A 216 1.61 11.32 -9.77
C LEU A 216 0.20 11.70 -9.31
N ALA A 217 -0.84 11.02 -9.80
CA ALA A 217 -2.22 11.28 -9.40
C ALA A 217 -2.44 11.04 -7.90
N VAL A 218 -1.90 9.94 -7.34
CA VAL A 218 -1.96 9.65 -5.90
C VAL A 218 -1.24 10.72 -5.09
N SER A 219 -0.06 11.14 -5.53
CA SER A 219 0.73 12.17 -4.84
C SER A 219 0.04 13.53 -4.88
N ALA A 220 -0.53 13.91 -6.02
CA ALA A 220 -1.28 15.15 -6.18
C ALA A 220 -2.56 15.15 -5.33
N ALA A 221 -3.28 14.03 -5.26
CA ALA A 221 -4.45 13.88 -4.42
C ALA A 221 -4.11 14.03 -2.93
N ALA A 222 -3.05 13.36 -2.46
CA ALA A 222 -2.57 13.49 -1.09
C ALA A 222 -2.17 14.93 -0.75
N PHE A 223 -1.45 15.60 -1.65
CA PHE A 223 -1.08 17.01 -1.47
C PHE A 223 -2.30 17.94 -1.43
N GLY A 224 -3.25 17.76 -2.34
CA GLY A 224 -4.48 18.56 -2.40
C GLY A 224 -5.33 18.44 -1.14
N ILE A 225 -5.51 17.23 -0.63
CA ILE A 225 -6.27 16.96 0.61
C ILE A 225 -5.65 17.67 1.81
N ASN A 226 -4.33 17.57 1.97
CA ASN A 226 -3.63 18.23 3.07
C ASN A 226 -3.72 19.76 2.97
N ARG A 227 -3.71 20.32 1.75
CA ARG A 227 -3.83 21.77 1.55
C ARG A 227 -5.22 22.29 1.91
N VAL A 228 -6.28 21.60 1.49
CA VAL A 228 -7.66 21.97 1.81
C VAL A 228 -7.91 21.83 3.32
N ALA A 229 -7.36 20.80 3.96
CA ALA A 229 -7.48 20.62 5.40
C ALA A 229 -6.72 21.68 6.23
N ALA A 230 -5.64 22.24 5.69
CA ALA A 230 -4.83 23.27 6.34
C ALA A 230 -5.36 24.71 6.13
N SER A 231 -6.33 24.91 5.23
CA SER A 231 -6.96 26.22 5.06
C SER A 231 -7.80 26.57 6.30
N PRO A 232 -7.57 27.72 6.96
CA PRO A 232 -8.40 28.15 8.07
C PRO A 232 -9.84 28.24 7.58
N ARG A 233 -10.75 27.51 8.22
CA ARG A 233 -12.19 27.75 8.07
C ARG A 233 -12.44 29.13 8.70
N GLY A 234 -12.51 30.15 7.85
CA GLY A 234 -12.89 31.51 8.22
C GLY A 234 -14.34 31.60 8.64
#